data_AF-A0A7X4J8P9-F1
#
_entry.id   AF-A0A7X4J8P9-F1
#
_cell.length_a   1.000
_cell.length_b   1.000
_cell.length_c   1.000
_cell.angle_alpha   90.00
_cell.angle_beta   90.00
_cell.angle_gamma   90.00
#
_symmetry.space_group_name_H-M   'P 1'
#
loop_
_entity.id
_entity.type
_entity.pdbx_description
1 polymer ?
#
loop_
_entity_poly.entity_id
_entity_poly.type
_entity_poly.pdbx_seq_one_letter_code
_entity_poly.pdbx_strand_id
1 'polypeptide(L)'
;MRAHMGGFGKAISPWASVCDAIGARSTRRRSSRPRIQWLGIRSTTAYVGEPECNGVAERIICTLKEECIYLRRFETLEVAER
;
A
#
# COMPACT_ATOMS: atom_id res chain seq x y z
N MET A 1 -2.95 -7.94 -10.68
CA MET A 1 -2.06 -7.44 -11.76
C MET A 1 -2.58 -7.81 -13.14
N ARG A 2 -2.72 -9.09 -13.52
CA ARG A 2 -3.23 -9.48 -14.86
C ARG A 2 -4.59 -8.88 -15.22
N ALA A 3 -5.55 -8.84 -14.28
CA ALA A 3 -6.89 -8.32 -14.51
C ALA A 3 -6.99 -6.79 -14.70
N HIS A 4 -6.03 -6.02 -14.17
CA HIS A 4 -6.08 -4.55 -14.20
C HIS A 4 -4.98 -3.91 -15.06
N MET A 5 -3.88 -4.63 -15.32
CA MET A 5 -2.74 -4.15 -16.10
C MET A 5 -2.55 -4.92 -17.42
N GLY A 6 -3.43 -5.87 -17.76
CA GLY A 6 -3.39 -6.56 -19.06
C GLY A 6 -2.29 -7.61 -19.23
N GLY A 7 -1.43 -7.86 -18.22
CA GLY A 7 -0.38 -8.87 -18.32
C GLY A 7 0.80 -8.67 -17.36
N PHE A 8 1.95 -9.23 -17.74
CA PHE A 8 3.26 -8.94 -17.15
C PHE A 8 4.22 -8.62 -18.29
N GLY A 9 4.92 -7.50 -18.21
CA GLY A 9 5.82 -7.05 -19.27
C GLY A 9 6.53 -5.76 -18.87
N LYS A 10 7.55 -5.40 -19.65
CA LYS A 10 8.29 -4.15 -19.46
C LYS A 10 7.35 -2.96 -19.67
N ALA A 11 7.43 -1.98 -18.77
CA ALA A 11 6.67 -0.72 -18.85
C ALA A 11 5.15 -0.88 -18.97
N ILE A 12 4.58 -1.91 -18.34
CA ILE A 12 3.14 -2.19 -18.40
C ILE A 12 2.27 -1.20 -17.62
N SER A 13 2.86 -0.49 -16.65
CA SER A 13 2.17 0.50 -15.82
C SER A 13 2.95 1.82 -15.78
N PRO A 14 3.11 2.50 -16.92
CA PRO A 14 3.92 3.72 -17.02
C PRO A 14 3.29 4.92 -16.30
N TRP A 15 1.99 4.85 -16.04
CA TRP A 15 1.19 5.86 -15.34
C TRP A 15 1.17 5.65 -13.82
N ALA A 16 1.67 4.51 -13.32
CA ALA A 16 1.64 4.21 -11.89
C ALA A 16 2.87 4.81 -11.18
N SER A 17 2.64 5.35 -9.99
CA SER A 17 3.69 5.78 -9.07
C SER A 17 3.56 5.08 -7.72
N VAL A 18 4.69 4.92 -7.05
CA VAL A 18 4.78 4.42 -5.67
C VAL A 18 5.61 5.39 -4.86
N CYS A 19 5.08 5.83 -3.73
CA CYS A 19 5.80 6.65 -2.76
C CYS A 19 6.31 5.73 -1.64
N ASP A 20 7.63 5.65 -1.49
CA ASP A 20 8.28 4.83 -0.48
C ASP A 20 8.58 5.66 0.78
N ALA A 21 8.17 5.17 1.95
CA ALA A 21 8.49 5.81 3.24
C ALA A 21 10.02 5.85 3.49
N ILE A 22 10.50 6.91 4.15
CA ILE A 22 11.90 7.02 4.61
C ILE A 22 12.07 6.20 5.90
N GLY A 23 12.97 5.22 5.88
CA GLY A 23 13.30 4.36 7.02
C GLY A 23 14.14 3.16 6.62
N ALA A 24 14.62 2.35 7.58
CA ALA A 24 15.49 1.20 7.32
C ALA A 24 14.90 0.18 6.32
N ARG A 25 13.56 0.10 6.21
CA ARG A 25 12.85 -0.70 5.22
C ARG A 25 12.94 -0.14 3.78
N SER A 26 13.11 1.17 3.61
CA SER A 26 13.39 1.82 2.32
C SER A 26 14.71 1.33 1.72
N THR A 27 15.71 1.10 2.56
CA THR A 27 17.00 0.55 2.16
C THR A 27 16.86 -0.86 1.59
N ARG A 28 15.99 -1.70 2.18
CA ARG A 28 15.62 -3.02 1.62
C ARG A 28 14.80 -2.89 0.33
N ARG A 29 13.93 -1.88 0.20
CA ARG A 29 13.20 -1.59 -1.05
C ARG A 29 14.10 -1.08 -2.18
N ARG A 30 15.27 -0.52 -1.86
CA ARG A 30 16.29 -0.11 -2.84
C ARG A 30 16.73 -1.28 -3.75
N SER A 31 16.79 -2.50 -3.24
CA SER A 31 17.09 -3.70 -4.05
C SER A 31 15.91 -4.17 -4.92
N SER A 32 14.68 -3.73 -4.62
CA SER A 32 13.49 -3.99 -5.44
C SER A 32 13.21 -2.91 -6.50
N ARG A 33 13.87 -1.74 -6.42
CA ARG A 33 13.76 -0.67 -7.42
C ARG A 33 13.95 -1.12 -8.87
N PRO A 34 14.91 -2.01 -9.22
CA PRO A 34 15.05 -2.49 -10.59
C PRO A 34 13.80 -3.19 -11.12
N ARG A 35 13.08 -3.95 -10.26
CA ARG A 35 11.82 -4.62 -10.63
C ARG A 35 10.68 -3.63 -10.84
N ILE A 36 10.58 -2.61 -9.98
CA ILE A 36 9.56 -1.55 -10.07
C ILE A 36 9.77 -0.70 -11.32
N GLN A 37 11.02 -0.34 -11.62
CA GLN A 37 11.37 0.38 -12.85
C GLN A 37 11.16 -0.47 -14.11
N TRP A 38 11.43 -1.77 -14.07
CA TRP A 38 11.14 -2.66 -15.20
C TRP A 38 9.65 -2.69 -15.54
N LEU A 39 8.76 -2.60 -14.55
CA LEU A 39 7.31 -2.47 -14.74
C LEU A 39 6.87 -1.07 -15.23
N GLY A 40 7.78 -0.10 -15.28
CA GLY A 40 7.50 1.30 -15.64
C GLY A 40 6.92 2.14 -14.51
N ILE A 41 6.91 1.63 -13.28
CA ILE A 41 6.36 2.35 -12.12
C ILE A 41 7.38 3.36 -11.62
N ARG A 42 6.95 4.61 -11.43
CA ARG A 42 7.80 5.67 -10.87
C ARG A 42 7.89 5.52 -9.36
N SER A 43 9.10 5.39 -8.80
CA SER A 43 9.32 5.36 -7.35
C SER A 43 9.79 6.73 -6.87
N THR A 44 8.99 7.36 -6.01
CA THR A 44 9.32 8.58 -5.26
C THR A 44 9.55 8.22 -3.80
N THR A 45 10.31 9.03 -3.08
CA THR A 45 10.49 8.87 -1.63
C THR A 45 9.66 9.91 -0.92
N ALA A 46 8.85 9.48 0.05
CA ALA A 46 8.11 10.39 0.92
C ALA A 46 9.10 11.12 1.84
N TYR A 47 9.22 12.42 1.70
CA TYR A 47 9.93 13.31 2.61
C TYR A 47 9.39 13.16 4.05
N VAL A 48 10.27 13.40 5.02
CA VAL A 48 9.94 13.20 6.44
C VAL A 48 8.79 14.13 6.82
N GLY A 49 7.66 13.54 7.20
CA GLY A 49 6.46 14.30 7.57
C GLY A 49 5.56 14.70 6.40
N GLU A 50 5.72 14.16 5.18
CA GLU A 50 4.72 14.36 4.11
C GLU A 50 3.40 13.62 4.43
N PRO A 51 2.32 14.35 4.79
CA PRO A 51 1.09 13.73 5.26
C PRO A 51 0.30 13.09 4.13
N GLU A 52 0.47 13.53 2.88
CA GLU A 52 -0.28 12.97 1.76
C GLU A 52 0.17 11.55 1.40
N CYS A 53 1.46 11.24 1.57
CA CYS A 53 1.96 9.89 1.36
C CYS A 53 1.85 9.03 2.62
N ASN A 54 2.40 9.49 3.74
CA ASN A 54 2.43 8.69 4.95
C ASN A 54 1.06 8.65 5.63
N GLY A 55 0.34 9.77 5.65
CA GLY A 55 -0.97 9.86 6.29
C GLY A 55 -2.04 9.00 5.61
N VAL A 56 -2.00 8.80 4.29
CA VAL A 56 -2.93 7.85 3.61
C VAL A 56 -2.64 6.42 4.04
N ALA A 57 -1.38 6.02 4.06
CA ALA A 57 -0.99 4.67 4.51
C ALA A 57 -1.30 4.46 6.00
N GLU A 58 -1.01 5.44 6.84
CA GLU A 58 -1.33 5.43 8.27
C GLU A 58 -2.84 5.33 8.50
N ARG A 59 -3.64 6.09 7.77
CA ARG A 59 -5.11 6.06 7.88
C ARG A 59 -5.69 4.71 7.48
N ILE A 60 -5.20 4.11 6.39
CA ILE A 60 -5.57 2.74 6.01
C ILE A 60 -5.19 1.74 7.11
N ILE A 61 -3.98 1.84 7.66
CA ILE A 61 -3.52 0.92 8.72
C ILE A 61 -4.33 1.11 10.00
N CYS A 62 -4.67 2.35 10.38
CA CYS A 62 -5.52 2.62 11.54
C CYS A 62 -6.91 2.01 11.35
N THR A 63 -7.56 2.23 10.20
CA THR A 63 -8.86 1.61 9.88
C THR A 63 -8.76 0.08 9.88
N LEU A 64 -7.70 -0.49 9.29
CA LEU A 64 -7.51 -1.95 9.32
C LEU A 64 -7.29 -2.50 10.72
N LYS A 65 -6.67 -1.74 11.63
CA LYS A 65 -6.54 -2.17 13.03
C LYS A 65 -7.89 -2.11 13.74
N GLU A 66 -8.70 -1.09 13.49
CA GLU A 66 -10.09 -1.01 13.97
C GLU A 66 -10.90 -2.22 13.50
N GLU A 67 -10.92 -2.47 12.19
CA GLU A 67 -11.67 -3.60 11.65
C GLU A 67 -11.08 -4.96 12.05
N CYS A 68 -9.76 -5.18 11.99
CA CYS A 68 -9.18 -6.52 12.16
C CYS A 68 -8.79 -6.88 13.59
N ILE A 69 -8.42 -5.90 14.43
CA ILE A 69 -7.99 -6.15 15.82
C ILE A 69 -9.15 -5.93 16.79
N TYR A 70 -10.02 -4.96 16.52
CA TYR A 70 -11.21 -4.70 17.32
C TYR A 70 -12.48 -5.33 16.73
N LEU A 71 -12.32 -6.29 15.81
CA LEU A 71 -13.38 -7.10 15.25
C LEU A 71 -14.17 -7.76 16.38
N ARG A 72 -15.35 -7.23 16.68
CA ARG A 72 -16.31 -7.85 17.58
C ARG A 72 -16.83 -9.09 16.88
N ARG A 73 -16.38 -10.28 17.32
CA ARG A 73 -17.04 -11.52 16.94
C ARG A 73 -18.39 -11.54 17.63
N PHE A 74 -19.44 -11.40 16.84
CA PHE A 74 -20.80 -11.66 17.29
C PHE A 74 -21.10 -13.13 17.05
N GLU A 75 -21.66 -13.78 18.06
CA GLU A 75 -22.01 -15.20 18.00
C GLU A 75 -23.21 -15.44 17.08
N THR A 76 -24.12 -14.47 17.00
CA THR A 76 -25.26 -14.46 16.06
C THR A 76 -25.50 -13.06 15.49
N LEU A 77 -26.14 -12.97 14.33
CA LEU A 77 -26.48 -11.70 13.66
C LEU A 77 -27.40 -10.81 14.51
N GLU A 78 -28.27 -11.40 15.33
CA GLU A 78 -29.20 -10.68 16.20
C GLU A 78 -28.49 -9.85 17.29
N VAL A 79 -27.26 -10.23 17.68
CA VAL A 79 -26.44 -9.49 18.64
C VAL A 79 -25.73 -8.30 17.98
N ALA A 80 -25.54 -8.33 16.65
CA ALA A 80 -24.87 -7.28 15.89
C ALA A 80 -25.81 -6.11 15.51
N GLU A 81 -27.13 -6.30 15.54
CA GLU A 81 -28.13 -5.28 15.16
C GLU A 81 -28.61 -4.37 16.32
N ARG A 82 -27.95 -4.41 17.49
CA ARG A 82 -28.22 -3.50 18.63
C ARG A 82 -27.13 -2.44 18.78
#